data_AF-A0A0S8H4S7-F1
#
_entry.id   AF-A0A0S8H4S7-F1
#
_cell.length_a   1.000
_cell.length_b   1.000
_cell.length_c   1.000
_cell.angle_alpha   90.00
_cell.angle_beta   90.00
_cell.angle_gamma   90.00
#
_symmetry.space_group_name_H-M   'P 1'
#
loop_
_entity.id
_entity.type
_entity.pdbx_description
1 polymer ?
#
loop_
_entity_poly.entity_id
_entity_poly.type
_entity_poly.pdbx_seq_one_letter_code
_entity_poly.pdbx_strand_id
1 'polypeptide(L)'
;MEAAVCFLIVGLMLVAALNTVGASRRTQYVTSSRSRGELLAEGLMAEILHQAYEEPPPDPPVFGVDAGEGAASRANWDDVDDYHGWSASPPQNKDGTVMADLAGWTRSVEVVWVNPDDLKQASAVPTGVKRITVTVRCDSLVLAARVAVRTEAWPDGTDRLKVLLVVVDQASPNAQESATKTLMESWGYTVNLIQAAAPQAEFDGAPAGNHVAYIPRTIDAAVLGTKLRNASIGVVNEKPQQIGTLGLADANDVTVRADIQIIDNTHYITSLFGAGTLAIYSASADEYVLLGSLAPGLADLAHAETSGTFAAPAVAAVETGGQLYDGGTAAGRRVQLPWGGTLFDLSSLTEDGKTLMRRSIEWAANREQTP
;
A
#
# COMPACT_ATOMS: atom_id res chain seq x y z
N MET A 1 -85.76 -21.16 -1.64
CA MET A 1 -85.01 -20.02 -1.03
C MET A 1 -83.50 -20.25 -1.13
N GLU A 2 -83.07 -21.52 -1.20
CA GLU A 2 -81.69 -21.96 -1.30
C GLU A 2 -80.93 -21.39 -2.51
N ALA A 3 -81.56 -21.36 -3.70
CA ALA A 3 -80.88 -20.87 -4.91
C ALA A 3 -80.42 -19.41 -4.81
N ALA A 4 -81.24 -18.53 -4.23
CA ALA A 4 -80.88 -17.11 -4.05
C ALA A 4 -79.71 -16.92 -3.07
N VAL A 5 -79.68 -17.73 -2.00
CA VAL A 5 -78.59 -17.72 -1.01
C VAL A 5 -77.29 -18.24 -1.65
N CYS A 6 -77.37 -19.29 -2.48
CA CYS A 6 -76.21 -19.80 -3.23
C CYS A 6 -75.63 -18.76 -4.19
N PHE A 7 -76.47 -18.02 -4.94
CA PHE A 7 -75.97 -16.96 -5.84
C PHE A 7 -75.26 -15.84 -5.07
N LEU A 8 -75.77 -15.45 -3.90
CA LEU A 8 -75.15 -14.43 -3.06
C LEU A 8 -73.77 -14.88 -2.58
N ILE A 9 -73.65 -16.13 -2.11
CA ILE A 9 -72.37 -16.70 -1.65
C ILE A 9 -71.37 -16.80 -2.80
N VAL A 10 -71.78 -17.31 -3.96
CA VAL A 10 -70.91 -17.43 -5.14
C VAL A 10 -70.46 -16.04 -5.61
N GLY A 11 -71.35 -15.04 -5.59
CA GLY A 11 -71.00 -13.66 -5.91
C GLY A 11 -69.91 -13.09 -4.99
N LEU A 12 -70.05 -13.27 -3.67
CA LEU A 12 -69.05 -12.84 -2.70
C LEU A 12 -67.72 -13.57 -2.87
N MET A 13 -67.77 -14.89 -3.11
CA MET A 13 -66.57 -15.70 -3.35
C MET A 13 -65.86 -15.28 -4.65
N LEU A 14 -66.59 -14.98 -5.71
CA LEU A 14 -66.02 -14.51 -6.97
C LEU A 14 -65.31 -13.16 -6.81
N VAL A 15 -65.91 -12.21 -6.08
CA VAL A 15 -65.28 -10.92 -5.79
C VAL A 15 -64.01 -11.09 -4.96
N ALA A 16 -64.05 -11.93 -3.91
CA ALA A 16 -62.88 -12.25 -3.11
C ALA A 16 -61.75 -12.91 -3.93
N ALA A 17 -62.11 -13.85 -4.83
CA ALA A 17 -61.17 -14.52 -5.71
C ALA A 17 -60.52 -13.53 -6.70
N LEU A 18 -61.30 -12.65 -7.32
CA LEU A 18 -60.78 -11.63 -8.25
C LEU A 18 -59.84 -10.65 -7.55
N ASN A 19 -60.18 -10.19 -6.34
CA ASN A 19 -59.29 -9.35 -5.53
C ASN A 19 -57.98 -10.07 -5.19
N THR A 20 -58.05 -11.36 -4.85
CA THR A 20 -56.86 -12.17 -4.54
C THR A 20 -55.98 -12.36 -5.78
N VAL A 21 -56.56 -12.66 -6.94
CA VAL A 21 -55.83 -12.79 -8.22
C VAL A 21 -55.21 -11.46 -8.63
N GLY A 22 -55.94 -10.35 -8.49
CA GLY A 22 -55.43 -9.00 -8.76
C GLY A 22 -54.24 -8.64 -7.86
N ALA A 23 -54.35 -8.92 -6.56
CA ALA A 23 -53.25 -8.72 -5.60
C ALA A 23 -52.04 -9.59 -5.94
N SER A 24 -52.25 -10.87 -6.29
CA SER A 24 -51.18 -11.79 -6.69
C SER A 24 -50.45 -11.33 -7.94
N ARG A 25 -51.18 -10.95 -9.00
CA ARG A 25 -50.58 -10.42 -10.24
C ARG A 25 -49.77 -9.14 -10.00
N ARG A 26 -50.28 -8.24 -9.15
CA ARG A 26 -49.57 -7.02 -8.77
C ARG A 26 -48.28 -7.34 -8.02
N THR A 27 -48.32 -8.26 -7.05
CA THR A 27 -47.13 -8.70 -6.31
C THR A 27 -46.10 -9.36 -7.22
N GLN A 28 -46.53 -10.22 -8.15
CA GLN A 28 -45.65 -10.84 -9.15
C GLN A 28 -44.99 -9.78 -10.04
N TYR A 29 -45.75 -8.80 -10.52
CA TYR A 29 -45.23 -7.71 -11.33
C TYR A 29 -44.18 -6.87 -10.56
N VAL A 30 -44.51 -6.44 -9.34
CA VAL A 30 -43.58 -5.66 -8.50
C VAL A 30 -42.30 -6.45 -8.17
N THR A 31 -42.44 -7.74 -7.87
CA THR A 31 -41.29 -8.62 -7.58
C THR A 31 -40.42 -8.79 -8.83
N SER A 32 -41.03 -9.06 -9.98
CA SER A 32 -40.33 -9.19 -11.26
C SER A 32 -39.57 -7.91 -11.63
N SER A 33 -40.21 -6.74 -11.50
CA SER A 33 -39.55 -5.45 -11.76
C SER A 33 -38.41 -5.19 -10.78
N ARG A 34 -38.55 -5.51 -9.49
CA ARG A 34 -37.44 -5.37 -8.53
C ARG A 34 -36.28 -6.27 -8.88
N SER A 35 -36.50 -7.56 -9.11
CA SER A 35 -35.43 -8.49 -9.48
C SER A 35 -34.71 -8.08 -10.77
N ARG A 36 -35.45 -7.56 -11.76
CA ARG A 36 -34.84 -7.03 -12.99
C ARG A 36 -33.99 -5.77 -12.71
N GLY A 37 -34.49 -4.88 -11.85
CA GLY A 37 -33.73 -3.70 -11.41
C GLY A 37 -32.44 -4.06 -10.69
N GLU A 38 -32.46 -5.09 -9.84
CA GLU A 38 -31.27 -5.59 -9.13
C GLU A 38 -30.22 -6.15 -10.09
N LEU A 39 -30.62 -7.02 -11.03
CA LEU A 39 -29.71 -7.58 -12.03
C LEU A 39 -29.07 -6.49 -12.91
N LEU A 40 -29.83 -5.45 -13.28
CA LEU A 40 -29.32 -4.33 -14.05
C LEU A 40 -28.30 -3.48 -13.27
N ALA A 41 -28.54 -3.30 -11.96
CA ALA A 41 -27.64 -2.59 -11.07
C ALA A 41 -26.35 -3.39 -10.84
N GLU A 42 -26.47 -4.70 -10.60
CA GLU A 42 -25.34 -5.60 -10.37
C GLU A 42 -24.47 -5.76 -11.61
N GLY A 43 -25.06 -5.91 -12.80
CA GLY A 43 -24.30 -5.99 -14.04
C GLY A 43 -23.46 -4.74 -14.30
N LEU A 44 -24.02 -3.54 -14.06
CA LEU A 44 -23.27 -2.30 -14.20
C LEU A 44 -22.24 -2.10 -13.08
N MET A 45 -22.59 -2.45 -11.85
CA MET A 45 -21.64 -2.37 -10.73
C MET A 45 -20.45 -3.30 -10.97
N ALA A 46 -20.66 -4.51 -11.47
CA ALA A 46 -19.58 -5.44 -11.81
C ALA A 46 -18.68 -4.90 -12.92
N GLU A 47 -19.25 -4.23 -13.94
CA GLU A 47 -18.50 -3.56 -15.00
C GLU A 47 -17.57 -2.47 -14.44
N ILE A 48 -18.08 -1.60 -13.56
CA ILE A 48 -17.31 -0.53 -12.92
C ILE A 48 -16.24 -1.09 -11.99
N LEU A 49 -16.58 -2.08 -11.16
CA LEU A 49 -15.63 -2.67 -10.21
C LEU A 49 -14.51 -3.46 -10.88
N HIS A 50 -14.60 -3.73 -12.19
CA HIS A 50 -13.54 -4.34 -12.97
C HIS A 50 -12.53 -3.33 -13.54
N GLN A 51 -12.81 -2.03 -13.47
CA GLN A 51 -11.89 -0.98 -13.90
C GLN A 51 -10.86 -0.64 -12.81
N ALA A 52 -9.76 0.03 -13.21
CA ALA A 52 -8.73 0.52 -12.30
C ALA A 52 -9.29 1.57 -11.33
N TYR A 53 -8.60 1.85 -10.23
CA TYR A 53 -9.02 2.93 -9.32
C TYR A 53 -8.80 4.32 -9.93
N GLU A 54 -7.77 4.47 -10.76
CA GLU A 54 -7.37 5.69 -11.45
C GLU A 54 -6.79 5.31 -12.82
N GLU A 55 -6.79 6.29 -13.74
CA GLU A 55 -6.17 6.23 -15.06
C GLU A 55 -4.82 5.48 -15.05
N PRO A 56 -4.70 4.38 -15.83
CA PRO A 56 -3.43 3.67 -15.95
C PRO A 56 -2.39 4.50 -16.75
N PRO A 57 -1.08 4.38 -16.42
CA PRO A 57 -0.04 5.03 -17.22
C PRO A 57 -0.10 4.60 -18.70
N PRO A 58 0.15 5.52 -19.66
CA PRO A 58 0.90 6.75 -19.50
C PRO A 58 0.07 8.02 -19.26
N ASP A 59 -1.25 7.92 -19.27
CA ASP A 59 -2.12 9.09 -19.25
C ASP A 59 -2.25 9.68 -17.83
N PRO A 60 -2.41 11.00 -17.69
CA PRO A 60 -2.47 11.65 -16.38
C PRO A 60 -3.84 11.41 -15.73
N PRO A 61 -3.90 11.12 -14.42
CA PRO A 61 -5.17 10.87 -13.73
C PRO A 61 -6.02 12.14 -13.72
N VAL A 62 -7.12 12.11 -14.47
CA VAL A 62 -8.15 13.14 -14.53
C VAL A 62 -9.47 12.51 -14.09
N PHE A 63 -10.24 13.27 -13.30
CA PHE A 63 -11.49 12.73 -12.78
C PHE A 63 -12.62 12.84 -13.81
N GLY A 64 -13.16 11.70 -14.20
CA GLY A 64 -14.20 11.60 -15.22
C GLY A 64 -13.61 11.29 -16.60
N VAL A 65 -14.49 11.19 -17.59
CA VAL A 65 -14.16 10.75 -18.95
C VAL A 65 -13.01 11.54 -19.59
N ASP A 66 -12.03 10.80 -20.12
CA ASP A 66 -10.76 11.32 -20.58
C ASP A 66 -10.63 11.60 -22.08
N ALA A 67 -9.52 12.24 -22.46
CA ALA A 67 -9.24 12.67 -23.82
C ALA A 67 -8.93 11.49 -24.76
N GLY A 68 -9.97 10.87 -25.32
CA GLY A 68 -9.85 9.66 -26.14
C GLY A 68 -11.00 8.69 -25.89
N GLU A 69 -11.75 8.94 -24.83
CA GLU A 69 -12.88 8.16 -24.40
C GLU A 69 -14.19 8.71 -24.99
N GLY A 70 -14.73 8.01 -25.97
CA GLY A 70 -15.94 8.47 -26.66
C GLY A 70 -17.20 8.29 -25.80
N ALA A 71 -18.01 9.34 -25.66
CA ALA A 71 -19.33 9.26 -24.99
C ALA A 71 -20.34 8.30 -25.67
N ALA A 72 -20.02 7.78 -26.86
CA ALA A 72 -20.88 6.86 -27.61
C ALA A 72 -20.83 5.42 -27.07
N SER A 73 -19.74 5.01 -26.41
CA SER A 73 -19.58 3.67 -25.84
C SER A 73 -18.61 3.70 -24.66
N ARG A 74 -18.80 2.82 -23.68
CA ARG A 74 -17.90 2.69 -22.53
C ARG A 74 -16.76 1.71 -22.79
N ALA A 75 -16.42 1.47 -24.06
CA ALA A 75 -15.46 0.45 -24.46
C ALA A 75 -14.04 0.78 -24.00
N ASN A 76 -13.71 2.08 -23.97
CA ASN A 76 -12.38 2.57 -23.60
C ASN A 76 -12.29 2.98 -22.12
N TRP A 77 -13.41 3.05 -21.40
CA TRP A 77 -13.46 3.40 -19.98
C TRP A 77 -12.75 2.33 -19.16
N ASP A 78 -11.58 2.70 -18.67
CA ASP A 78 -10.59 1.82 -18.05
C ASP A 78 -10.32 2.14 -16.58
N ASP A 79 -10.88 3.24 -16.06
CA ASP A 79 -10.94 3.55 -14.64
C ASP A 79 -12.38 3.68 -14.10
N VAL A 80 -12.51 3.84 -12.79
CA VAL A 80 -13.81 3.86 -12.11
C VAL A 80 -14.56 5.18 -12.30
N ASP A 81 -13.85 6.29 -12.44
CA ASP A 81 -14.40 7.65 -12.48
C ASP A 81 -14.85 8.07 -13.86
N ASP A 82 -14.46 7.38 -14.94
CA ASP A 82 -15.08 7.53 -16.27
C ASP A 82 -16.61 7.40 -16.23
N TYR A 83 -17.12 6.60 -15.28
CA TYR A 83 -18.55 6.40 -15.11
C TYR A 83 -19.25 7.54 -14.37
N HIS A 84 -18.52 8.53 -13.85
CA HIS A 84 -19.10 9.64 -13.11
C HIS A 84 -20.12 10.41 -13.96
N GLY A 85 -21.37 10.46 -13.48
CA GLY A 85 -22.45 11.17 -14.17
C GLY A 85 -23.03 10.43 -15.37
N TRP A 86 -22.57 9.21 -15.68
CA TRP A 86 -23.11 8.43 -16.79
C TRP A 86 -24.58 8.07 -16.54
N SER A 87 -25.40 8.18 -17.59
CA SER A 87 -26.81 7.79 -17.56
C SER A 87 -27.31 7.39 -18.95
N ALA A 88 -28.08 6.30 -19.04
CA ALA A 88 -28.69 5.84 -20.29
C ALA A 88 -30.13 5.33 -20.11
N SER A 89 -30.99 5.71 -21.05
CA SER A 89 -32.40 5.30 -21.14
C SER A 89 -32.82 5.17 -22.62
N PRO A 90 -33.12 3.95 -23.13
CA PRO A 90 -33.03 2.66 -22.43
C PRO A 90 -31.58 2.35 -22.01
N PRO A 91 -31.37 1.43 -21.05
CA PRO A 91 -30.04 0.99 -20.66
C PRO A 91 -29.25 0.44 -21.87
N GLN A 92 -27.93 0.57 -21.84
CA GLN A 92 -27.03 0.14 -22.92
C GLN A 92 -25.94 -0.80 -22.39
N ASN A 93 -25.50 -1.76 -23.19
CA ASN A 93 -24.31 -2.58 -22.91
C ASN A 93 -23.03 -1.74 -22.92
N LYS A 94 -21.87 -2.32 -22.53
CA LYS A 94 -20.57 -1.61 -22.50
C LYS A 94 -20.19 -1.06 -23.88
N ASP A 95 -20.52 -1.79 -24.94
CA ASP A 95 -20.29 -1.42 -26.35
C ASP A 95 -21.24 -0.33 -26.89
N GLY A 96 -22.16 0.19 -26.06
CA GLY A 96 -23.15 1.21 -26.47
C GLY A 96 -24.42 0.64 -27.10
N THR A 97 -24.54 -0.68 -27.30
CA THR A 97 -25.76 -1.28 -27.85
C THR A 97 -26.93 -1.13 -26.88
N VAL A 98 -28.06 -0.62 -27.40
CA VAL A 98 -29.27 -0.37 -26.60
C VAL A 98 -29.99 -1.67 -26.26
N MET A 99 -30.32 -1.86 -24.99
CA MET A 99 -31.22 -2.93 -24.53
C MET A 99 -32.68 -2.53 -24.82
N ALA A 100 -33.13 -2.77 -26.05
CA ALA A 100 -34.42 -2.26 -26.55
C ALA A 100 -35.65 -2.78 -25.77
N ASP A 101 -35.54 -3.93 -25.12
CA ASP A 101 -36.57 -4.56 -24.28
C ASP A 101 -36.73 -3.89 -22.89
N LEU A 102 -35.95 -2.84 -22.64
CA LEU A 102 -35.90 -2.05 -21.40
C LEU A 102 -36.30 -0.59 -21.63
N ALA A 103 -37.13 -0.31 -22.63
CA ALA A 103 -37.74 1.01 -22.78
C ALA A 103 -38.43 1.46 -21.47
N GLY A 104 -38.20 2.71 -21.05
CA GLY A 104 -38.68 3.26 -19.77
C GLY A 104 -37.78 2.98 -18.57
N TRP A 105 -36.74 2.15 -18.74
CA TRP A 105 -35.73 1.92 -17.71
C TRP A 105 -34.53 2.86 -17.90
N THR A 106 -33.89 3.20 -16.79
CA THR A 106 -32.69 4.05 -16.78
C THR A 106 -31.68 3.47 -15.81
N ARG A 107 -30.40 3.42 -16.21
CA ARG A 107 -29.27 3.23 -15.29
C ARG A 107 -28.51 4.55 -15.20
N SER A 108 -28.11 4.94 -13.99
CA SER A 108 -27.25 6.10 -13.76
C SER A 108 -26.18 5.80 -12.72
N VAL A 109 -25.03 6.45 -12.86
CA VAL A 109 -23.86 6.25 -11.99
C VAL A 109 -23.41 7.59 -11.40
N GLU A 110 -23.06 7.55 -10.12
CA GLU A 110 -22.38 8.63 -9.42
C GLU A 110 -21.13 8.06 -8.75
N VAL A 111 -19.99 8.66 -9.03
CA VAL A 111 -18.70 8.34 -8.39
C VAL A 111 -18.26 9.58 -7.62
N VAL A 112 -17.87 9.46 -6.36
CA VAL A 112 -17.37 10.60 -5.58
C VAL A 112 -16.23 10.15 -4.69
N TRP A 113 -15.23 11.00 -4.50
CA TRP A 113 -14.30 10.81 -3.38
C TRP A 113 -15.06 10.94 -2.07
N VAL A 114 -14.68 10.15 -1.07
CA VAL A 114 -15.30 10.18 0.26
C VAL A 114 -14.27 10.21 1.37
N ASN A 115 -14.64 10.74 2.53
CA ASN A 115 -13.80 10.70 3.72
C ASN A 115 -13.57 9.22 4.14
N PRO A 116 -12.32 8.75 4.33
CA PRO A 116 -12.06 7.39 4.80
C PRO A 116 -12.70 7.07 6.16
N ASP A 117 -12.84 8.07 7.04
CA ASP A 117 -13.46 7.92 8.36
C ASP A 117 -14.99 8.01 8.32
N ASP A 118 -15.56 8.59 7.26
CA ASP A 118 -17.00 8.65 7.00
C ASP A 118 -17.29 8.52 5.51
N LEU A 119 -17.52 7.26 5.08
CA LEU A 119 -17.81 6.92 3.69
C LEU A 119 -19.11 7.53 3.14
N LYS A 120 -19.91 8.22 3.97
CA LYS A 120 -21.08 8.99 3.53
C LYS A 120 -20.73 10.42 3.15
N GLN A 121 -19.69 10.98 3.76
CA GLN A 121 -19.23 12.35 3.51
C GLN A 121 -18.44 12.41 2.20
N ALA A 122 -18.98 13.12 1.20
CA ALA A 122 -18.26 13.39 -0.04
C ALA A 122 -17.10 14.36 0.19
N SER A 123 -16.02 14.18 -0.56
CA SER A 123 -14.84 15.03 -0.60
C SER A 123 -14.71 15.67 -1.97
N ALA A 124 -14.34 16.95 -2.00
CA ALA A 124 -14.02 17.69 -3.24
C ALA A 124 -12.55 17.51 -3.67
N VAL A 125 -11.75 16.82 -2.86
CA VAL A 125 -10.34 16.51 -3.12
C VAL A 125 -10.13 14.99 -3.09
N PRO A 126 -9.14 14.45 -3.81
CA PRO A 126 -8.79 13.04 -3.74
C PRO A 126 -8.49 12.59 -2.30
N THR A 127 -9.05 11.44 -1.90
CA THR A 127 -8.90 10.85 -0.56
C THR A 127 -8.37 9.42 -0.58
N GLY A 128 -8.06 8.90 -1.77
CA GLY A 128 -7.76 7.48 -1.98
C GLY A 128 -8.96 6.54 -1.80
N VAL A 129 -10.18 7.09 -1.72
CA VAL A 129 -11.41 6.30 -1.60
C VAL A 129 -12.52 6.92 -2.44
N LYS A 130 -13.05 6.15 -3.39
CA LYS A 130 -14.20 6.49 -4.23
C LYS A 130 -15.41 5.65 -3.83
N ARG A 131 -16.56 6.30 -3.65
CA ARG A 131 -17.86 5.64 -3.51
C ARG A 131 -18.57 5.65 -4.85
N ILE A 132 -18.99 4.48 -5.29
CA ILE A 132 -19.72 4.27 -6.55
C ILE A 132 -21.17 3.97 -6.21
N THR A 133 -22.09 4.74 -6.79
CA THR A 133 -23.55 4.54 -6.63
C THR A 133 -24.17 4.29 -7.99
N VAL A 134 -24.65 3.06 -8.20
CA VAL A 134 -25.46 2.68 -9.37
C VAL A 134 -26.93 2.74 -8.99
N THR A 135 -27.71 3.52 -9.74
CA THR A 135 -29.17 3.64 -9.54
C THR A 135 -29.92 3.15 -10.78
N VAL A 136 -30.95 2.33 -10.59
CA VAL A 136 -31.84 1.85 -11.65
C VAL A 136 -33.26 2.36 -11.42
N ARG A 137 -33.81 3.05 -12.42
CA ARG A 137 -35.17 3.59 -12.44
C ARG A 137 -36.02 2.93 -13.51
N CYS A 138 -37.32 2.80 -13.26
CA CYS A 138 -38.35 2.52 -14.26
C CYS A 138 -39.43 3.59 -14.12
N ASP A 139 -39.74 4.32 -15.20
CA ASP A 139 -40.74 5.42 -15.19
C ASP A 139 -40.54 6.40 -14.02
N SER A 140 -39.27 6.78 -13.77
CA SER A 140 -38.80 7.63 -12.67
C SER A 140 -38.78 7.02 -11.26
N LEU A 141 -39.38 5.85 -11.04
CA LEU A 141 -39.30 5.15 -9.76
C LEU A 141 -37.97 4.43 -9.59
N VAL A 142 -37.24 4.68 -8.50
CA VAL A 142 -36.04 3.90 -8.15
C VAL A 142 -36.46 2.49 -7.73
N LEU A 143 -36.03 1.50 -8.50
CA LEU A 143 -36.32 0.08 -8.22
C LEU A 143 -35.15 -0.63 -7.54
N ALA A 144 -33.92 -0.20 -7.82
CA ALA A 144 -32.71 -0.71 -7.20
C ALA A 144 -31.64 0.38 -7.12
N ALA A 145 -30.85 0.32 -6.05
CA ALA A 145 -29.60 1.06 -5.92
C ALA A 145 -28.54 0.11 -5.35
N ARG A 146 -27.32 0.21 -5.86
CA ARG A 146 -26.14 -0.52 -5.35
C ARG A 146 -25.07 0.50 -5.06
N VAL A 147 -24.45 0.36 -3.89
CA VAL A 147 -23.32 1.18 -3.46
C VAL A 147 -22.14 0.26 -3.27
N ALA A 148 -21.00 0.62 -3.85
CA ALA A 148 -19.73 -0.01 -3.63
C ALA A 148 -18.68 1.04 -3.29
N VAL A 149 -17.58 0.60 -2.70
CA VAL A 149 -16.44 1.43 -2.37
C VAL A 149 -15.24 0.84 -3.08
N ARG A 150 -14.50 1.70 -3.78
CA ARG A 150 -13.20 1.39 -4.34
C ARG A 150 -12.19 2.28 -3.64
N THR A 151 -11.21 1.64 -3.03
CA THR A 151 -10.07 2.31 -2.45
C THR A 151 -8.93 2.26 -3.46
N GLU A 152 -8.07 3.26 -3.42
CA GLU A 152 -6.74 3.24 -4.01
C GLU A 152 -5.92 2.04 -3.45
N ALA A 153 -6.31 1.48 -2.29
CA ALA A 153 -5.51 0.49 -1.57
C ALA A 153 -5.70 -0.98 -2.02
N TRP A 154 -4.82 -1.47 -2.88
CA TRP A 154 -3.63 -2.30 -2.56
C TRP A 154 -2.71 -2.11 -3.77
N PRO A 155 -1.40 -1.82 -3.61
CA PRO A 155 -0.54 -1.60 -4.76
C PRO A 155 -0.67 -2.80 -5.69
N ASP A 156 -1.02 -2.58 -6.96
CA ASP A 156 -1.13 -3.60 -8.00
C ASP A 156 0.24 -4.20 -8.36
N GLY A 157 1.12 -4.41 -7.37
CA GLY A 157 2.55 -4.64 -7.51
C GLY A 157 3.36 -3.36 -7.79
N THR A 158 2.72 -2.21 -8.05
CA THR A 158 3.36 -1.00 -8.59
C THR A 158 3.85 -0.01 -7.53
N ASP A 159 3.18 0.07 -6.37
CA ASP A 159 3.58 0.85 -5.18
C ASP A 159 4.03 -0.02 -3.99
N ARG A 160 4.62 -1.19 -4.28
CA ARG A 160 5.38 -1.94 -3.25
C ARG A 160 6.55 -1.08 -2.77
N LEU A 161 6.96 -1.24 -1.51
CA LEU A 161 8.20 -0.63 -1.05
C LEU A 161 9.37 -1.15 -1.91
N LYS A 162 9.97 -0.26 -2.71
CA LYS A 162 11.10 -0.55 -3.60
C LYS A 162 12.42 -0.32 -2.85
N VAL A 163 13.16 -1.40 -2.63
CA VAL A 163 14.49 -1.36 -2.00
C VAL A 163 15.55 -1.43 -3.11
N LEU A 164 16.47 -0.46 -3.11
CA LEU A 164 17.71 -0.54 -3.85
C LEU A 164 18.73 -1.34 -3.02
N LEU A 165 18.83 -2.64 -3.25
CA LEU A 165 19.79 -3.50 -2.58
C LEU A 165 21.14 -3.41 -3.29
N VAL A 166 22.15 -2.90 -2.59
CA VAL A 166 23.52 -2.88 -3.09
C VAL A 166 24.09 -4.29 -3.02
N VAL A 167 24.69 -4.77 -4.11
CA VAL A 167 25.27 -6.12 -4.21
C VAL A 167 26.69 -6.07 -4.79
N VAL A 168 27.49 -7.12 -4.61
CA VAL A 168 28.83 -7.19 -5.25
C VAL A 168 28.70 -7.29 -6.77
N ASP A 169 27.81 -8.17 -7.25
CA ASP A 169 27.51 -8.37 -8.67
C ASP A 169 26.00 -8.53 -8.85
N GLN A 170 25.38 -7.63 -9.61
CA GLN A 170 23.94 -7.61 -9.84
C GLN A 170 23.44 -8.72 -10.79
N ALA A 171 24.30 -9.27 -11.64
CA ALA A 171 23.97 -10.38 -12.52
C ALA A 171 24.13 -11.73 -11.79
N SER A 172 24.92 -11.78 -10.72
CA SER A 172 25.16 -12.99 -9.93
C SER A 172 25.40 -12.65 -8.45
N PRO A 173 24.35 -12.24 -7.71
CA PRO A 173 24.47 -11.94 -6.29
C PRO A 173 24.96 -13.16 -5.51
N ASN A 174 25.74 -12.94 -4.46
CA ASN A 174 26.21 -14.05 -3.63
C ASN A 174 25.06 -14.65 -2.79
N ALA A 175 25.35 -15.72 -2.05
CA ALA A 175 24.34 -16.44 -1.27
C ALA A 175 23.66 -15.55 -0.20
N GLN A 176 24.42 -14.69 0.48
CA GLN A 176 23.87 -13.79 1.50
C GLN A 176 23.03 -12.67 0.89
N GLU A 177 23.46 -12.12 -0.24
CA GLU A 177 22.71 -11.09 -0.98
C GLU A 177 21.39 -11.67 -1.53
N SER A 178 21.44 -12.89 -2.06
CA SER A 178 20.26 -13.62 -2.54
C SER A 178 19.28 -13.93 -1.39
N ALA A 179 19.79 -14.33 -0.22
CA ALA A 179 18.97 -14.55 0.97
C ALA A 179 18.33 -13.25 1.47
N THR A 180 19.09 -12.15 1.49
CA THR A 180 18.62 -10.81 1.87
C THR A 180 17.51 -10.34 0.95
N LYS A 181 17.72 -10.45 -0.36
CA LYS A 181 16.70 -10.16 -1.38
C LYS A 181 15.43 -11.00 -1.14
N THR A 182 15.57 -12.31 -0.97
CA THR A 182 14.44 -13.22 -0.76
C THR A 182 13.65 -12.85 0.51
N LEU A 183 14.33 -12.51 1.60
CA LEU A 183 13.69 -12.09 2.84
C LEU A 183 12.88 -10.81 2.64
N MET A 184 13.45 -9.79 2.01
CA MET A 184 12.74 -8.53 1.71
C MET A 184 11.54 -8.75 0.80
N GLU A 185 11.68 -9.59 -0.23
CA GLU A 185 10.56 -9.94 -1.13
C GLU A 185 9.44 -10.68 -0.40
N SER A 186 9.78 -11.52 0.58
CA SER A 186 8.81 -12.22 1.44
C SER A 186 7.97 -11.27 2.30
N TRP A 187 8.48 -10.06 2.60
CA TRP A 187 7.73 -9.00 3.29
C TRP A 187 6.83 -8.17 2.39
N GLY A 188 6.81 -8.46 1.08
CA GLY A 188 6.01 -7.67 0.15
C GLY A 188 6.77 -6.53 -0.52
N TYR A 189 8.11 -6.52 -0.48
CA TYR A 189 8.92 -5.48 -1.15
C TYR A 189 9.23 -5.85 -2.59
N THR A 190 9.59 -4.84 -3.37
CA THR A 190 10.26 -5.01 -4.68
C THR A 190 11.74 -4.71 -4.47
N VAL A 191 12.64 -5.61 -4.86
CA VAL A 191 14.08 -5.44 -4.63
C VAL A 191 14.77 -5.23 -5.96
N ASN A 192 15.24 -4.01 -6.19
CA ASN A 192 16.08 -3.65 -7.33
C ASN A 192 17.54 -3.77 -6.92
N LEU A 193 18.35 -4.42 -7.76
CA LEU A 193 19.77 -4.60 -7.48
C LEU A 193 20.58 -3.48 -8.12
N ILE A 194 21.62 -3.03 -7.41
CA ILE A 194 22.69 -2.22 -7.99
C ILE A 194 24.03 -2.78 -7.54
N GLN A 195 24.92 -3.04 -8.50
CA GLN A 195 26.26 -3.47 -8.16
C GLN A 195 27.05 -2.33 -7.51
N ALA A 196 27.80 -2.60 -6.43
CA ALA A 196 28.57 -1.59 -5.71
C ALA A 196 29.61 -0.89 -6.60
N ALA A 197 30.11 -1.58 -7.62
CA ALA A 197 31.05 -1.05 -8.61
C ALA A 197 30.40 -0.13 -9.67
N ALA A 198 29.07 0.01 -9.69
CA ALA A 198 28.37 0.89 -10.62
C ALA A 198 28.87 2.35 -10.49
N PRO A 199 28.88 3.12 -11.60
CA PRO A 199 29.30 4.51 -11.60
C PRO A 199 28.36 5.38 -10.75
N GLN A 200 28.88 6.52 -10.26
CA GLN A 200 28.11 7.49 -9.46
C GLN A 200 26.79 7.90 -10.15
N ALA A 201 26.79 8.10 -11.46
CA ALA A 201 25.61 8.51 -12.21
C ALA A 201 24.44 7.51 -12.12
N GLU A 202 24.71 6.21 -11.98
CA GLU A 202 23.66 5.21 -11.76
C GLU A 202 23.07 5.32 -10.35
N PHE A 203 23.91 5.57 -9.34
CA PHE A 203 23.45 5.83 -7.97
C PHE A 203 22.68 7.15 -7.87
N ASP A 204 23.04 8.17 -8.65
CA ASP A 204 22.32 9.46 -8.68
C ASP A 204 20.92 9.32 -9.31
N GLY A 205 20.76 8.42 -10.28
CA GLY A 205 19.47 8.14 -10.93
C GLY A 205 18.59 7.14 -10.17
N ALA A 206 19.18 6.26 -9.36
CA ALA A 206 18.46 5.20 -8.64
C ALA A 206 17.31 5.68 -7.72
N PRO A 207 17.37 6.86 -7.05
CA PRO A 207 16.27 7.38 -6.25
C PRO A 207 14.94 7.52 -6.99
N ALA A 208 14.94 7.74 -8.31
CA ALA A 208 13.70 7.90 -9.08
C ALA A 208 12.84 6.62 -9.11
N GLY A 209 13.46 5.44 -8.91
CA GLY A 209 12.78 4.14 -8.96
C GLY A 209 12.75 3.40 -7.63
N ASN A 210 13.24 3.98 -6.53
CA ASN A 210 13.43 3.30 -5.25
C ASN A 210 13.08 4.21 -4.08
N HIS A 211 12.65 3.64 -2.96
CA HIS A 211 12.28 4.41 -1.76
C HIS A 211 13.41 4.44 -0.72
N VAL A 212 14.27 3.43 -0.72
CA VAL A 212 15.35 3.25 0.27
C VAL A 212 16.48 2.43 -0.34
N ALA A 213 17.72 2.78 0.00
CA ALA A 213 18.89 1.98 -0.30
C ALA A 213 19.30 1.12 0.90
N TYR A 214 19.69 -0.12 0.65
CA TYR A 214 20.17 -1.04 1.67
C TYR A 214 21.62 -1.43 1.37
N ILE A 215 22.52 -1.19 2.32
CA ILE A 215 23.94 -1.53 2.23
C ILE A 215 24.18 -2.77 3.10
N PRO A 216 24.20 -3.98 2.49
CA PRO A 216 24.51 -5.19 3.23
C PRO A 216 26.00 -5.25 3.56
N ARG A 217 26.33 -6.07 4.56
CA ARG A 217 27.70 -6.30 5.01
C ARG A 217 28.64 -6.79 3.89
N THR A 218 28.13 -7.53 2.92
CA THR A 218 28.92 -8.11 1.82
C THR A 218 29.65 -7.06 0.98
N ILE A 219 29.20 -5.81 1.01
CA ILE A 219 29.74 -4.73 0.18
C ILE A 219 31.10 -4.27 0.69
N ASP A 220 32.08 -4.15 -0.21
CA ASP A 220 33.33 -3.48 0.09
C ASP A 220 33.10 -1.96 0.18
N ALA A 221 33.43 -1.38 1.34
CA ALA A 221 33.28 0.04 1.61
C ALA A 221 34.17 0.90 0.69
N ALA A 222 35.34 0.41 0.29
CA ALA A 222 36.20 1.13 -0.64
C ALA A 222 35.60 1.21 -2.05
N VAL A 223 34.87 0.16 -2.47
CA VAL A 223 34.21 0.10 -3.78
C VAL A 223 32.95 0.97 -3.80
N LEU A 224 32.15 0.93 -2.73
CA LEU A 224 30.96 1.77 -2.61
C LEU A 224 31.33 3.26 -2.50
N GLY A 225 32.42 3.57 -1.78
CA GLY A 225 32.90 4.93 -1.62
C GLY A 225 31.82 5.85 -1.06
N THR A 226 31.64 7.02 -1.67
CA THR A 226 30.70 8.07 -1.24
C THR A 226 29.34 8.04 -1.94
N LYS A 227 29.04 7.02 -2.75
CA LYS A 227 27.95 7.05 -3.72
C LYS A 227 26.56 7.30 -3.11
N LEU A 228 26.32 6.81 -1.90
CA LEU A 228 25.05 6.98 -1.18
C LEU A 228 25.03 8.11 -0.15
N ARG A 229 26.13 8.86 0.03
CA ARG A 229 26.20 9.95 1.03
C ARG A 229 25.10 11.00 0.80
N ASN A 230 24.95 11.45 -0.44
CA ASN A 230 23.99 12.50 -0.80
C ASN A 230 22.67 11.95 -1.38
N ALA A 231 22.39 10.65 -1.24
CA ALA A 231 21.14 10.06 -1.70
C ALA A 231 19.94 10.78 -1.06
N SER A 232 18.97 11.17 -1.90
CA SER A 232 17.71 11.84 -1.49
C SER A 232 16.71 10.88 -0.85
N ILE A 233 16.91 9.57 -1.03
CA ILE A 233 16.16 8.50 -0.37
C ILE A 233 16.84 8.08 0.94
N GLY A 234 16.12 7.30 1.74
CA GLY A 234 16.68 6.71 2.95
C GLY A 234 17.82 5.74 2.66
N VAL A 235 18.74 5.59 3.61
CA VAL A 235 19.83 4.60 3.54
C VAL A 235 19.87 3.80 4.84
N VAL A 236 19.75 2.48 4.74
CA VAL A 236 19.93 1.52 5.83
C VAL A 236 21.29 0.84 5.67
N ASN A 237 22.10 0.85 6.73
CA ASN A 237 23.49 0.43 6.68
C ASN A 237 23.79 -0.70 7.68
N GLU A 238 24.34 -1.80 7.17
CA GLU A 238 25.00 -2.83 7.98
C GLU A 238 26.53 -2.64 8.00
N LYS A 239 27.12 -1.88 7.06
CA LYS A 239 28.57 -1.86 6.88
C LYS A 239 29.22 -0.87 7.85
N PRO A 240 29.93 -1.31 8.91
CA PRO A 240 30.48 -0.38 9.91
C PRO A 240 31.50 0.59 9.32
N GLN A 241 32.25 0.17 8.29
CA GLN A 241 33.20 1.04 7.58
C GLN A 241 32.52 2.18 6.77
N GLN A 242 31.19 2.21 6.67
CA GLN A 242 30.44 3.25 5.96
C GLN A 242 29.87 4.34 6.87
N ILE A 243 29.91 4.19 8.20
CA ILE A 243 29.27 5.15 9.14
C ILE A 243 29.81 6.58 8.97
N GLY A 244 31.13 6.73 8.78
CA GLY A 244 31.77 8.02 8.58
C GLY A 244 31.44 8.61 7.22
N THR A 245 31.34 7.77 6.19
CA THR A 245 30.93 8.21 4.87
C THR A 245 29.47 8.63 4.84
N LEU A 246 28.59 7.96 5.59
CA LEU A 246 27.15 8.26 5.70
C LEU A 246 26.84 9.40 6.67
N GLY A 247 27.84 9.90 7.42
CA GLY A 247 27.68 11.04 8.30
C GLY A 247 27.08 10.71 9.66
N LEU A 248 27.17 9.46 10.13
CA LEU A 248 26.61 9.01 11.41
C LEU A 248 27.55 9.18 12.60
N ALA A 249 28.81 8.78 12.45
CA ALA A 249 29.85 8.85 13.49
C ALA A 249 31.26 8.81 12.88
N ASP A 250 32.28 9.24 13.62
CA ASP A 250 33.69 9.19 13.20
C ASP A 250 34.44 7.91 13.64
N ALA A 251 33.84 7.12 14.54
CA ALA A 251 34.42 5.88 15.02
C ALA A 251 33.35 4.82 15.29
N ASN A 252 33.79 3.56 15.33
CA ASN A 252 33.01 2.43 15.80
C ASN A 252 33.88 1.46 16.58
N ASP A 253 33.23 0.57 17.30
CA ASP A 253 33.85 -0.61 17.90
C ASP A 253 32.97 -1.83 17.66
N VAL A 254 33.50 -3.01 17.98
CA VAL A 254 32.83 -4.29 17.85
C VAL A 254 32.72 -4.99 19.21
N THR A 255 31.57 -5.58 19.47
CA THR A 255 31.31 -6.46 20.61
C THR A 255 30.74 -7.78 20.10
N VAL A 256 30.69 -8.81 20.94
CA VAL A 256 30.15 -10.13 20.58
C VAL A 256 28.98 -10.45 21.49
N ARG A 257 27.77 -10.43 20.93
CA ARG A 257 26.50 -10.49 21.67
C ARG A 257 25.41 -11.14 20.87
N ALA A 258 24.35 -11.53 21.55
CA ALA A 258 23.13 -12.01 20.91
C ALA A 258 21.97 -11.02 21.05
N ASP A 259 22.20 -9.89 21.73
CA ASP A 259 21.18 -9.01 22.25
C ASP A 259 21.66 -7.55 22.35
N ILE A 260 20.70 -6.65 22.15
CA ILE A 260 20.84 -5.20 22.32
C ILE A 260 19.90 -4.71 23.43
N GLN A 261 20.13 -3.51 23.93
CA GLN A 261 19.30 -2.84 24.91
C GLN A 261 18.49 -1.72 24.24
N ILE A 262 17.17 -1.88 24.12
CA ILE A 262 16.28 -0.83 23.61
C ILE A 262 16.21 0.32 24.63
N ILE A 263 16.61 1.53 24.20
CA ILE A 263 16.67 2.74 25.03
C ILE A 263 15.49 3.67 24.72
N ASP A 264 15.12 3.80 23.45
CA ASP A 264 13.93 4.52 23.01
C ASP A 264 12.95 3.53 22.35
N ASN A 265 11.79 3.32 22.97
CA ASN A 265 10.70 2.50 22.43
C ASN A 265 9.51 3.34 21.93
N THR A 266 9.72 4.64 21.71
CA THR A 266 8.72 5.55 21.13
C THR A 266 8.95 5.77 19.64
N HIS A 267 10.19 5.63 19.18
CA HIS A 267 10.54 5.68 17.77
C HIS A 267 9.94 4.51 16.98
N TYR A 268 9.49 4.74 15.74
CA TYR A 268 8.86 3.70 14.92
C TYR A 268 9.70 2.41 14.87
N ILE A 269 11.00 2.51 14.56
CA ILE A 269 11.89 1.34 14.41
C ILE A 269 11.80 0.39 15.62
N THR A 270 11.69 0.92 16.83
CA THR A 270 11.79 0.19 18.09
C THR A 270 10.48 0.09 18.86
N SER A 271 9.40 0.74 18.42
CA SER A 271 8.16 0.87 19.19
C SER A 271 7.35 -0.40 19.41
N LEU A 272 7.67 -1.49 18.69
CA LEU A 272 7.08 -2.81 18.95
C LEU A 272 7.80 -3.59 20.06
N PHE A 273 8.97 -3.14 20.48
CA PHE A 273 9.78 -3.81 21.50
C PHE A 273 9.61 -3.13 22.86
N GLY A 274 9.66 -3.93 23.92
CA GLY A 274 9.78 -3.38 25.27
C GLY A 274 11.15 -2.71 25.44
N ALA A 275 11.20 -1.64 26.23
CA ALA A 275 12.48 -1.10 26.68
C ALA A 275 13.25 -2.18 27.48
N GLY A 276 14.56 -2.28 27.27
CA GLY A 276 15.38 -3.35 27.85
C GLY A 276 15.99 -4.30 26.82
N THR A 277 16.43 -5.47 27.28
CA THR A 277 17.13 -6.46 26.45
C THR A 277 16.23 -7.05 25.37
N LEU A 278 16.72 -7.04 24.13
CA LEU A 278 16.12 -7.65 22.96
C LEU A 278 17.11 -8.59 22.29
N ALA A 279 16.79 -9.87 22.22
CA ALA A 279 17.61 -10.85 21.51
C ALA A 279 17.43 -10.73 19.99
N ILE A 280 18.48 -10.30 19.30
CA ILE A 280 18.48 -10.10 17.84
C ILE A 280 19.17 -11.24 17.08
N TYR A 281 19.96 -12.07 17.77
CA TYR A 281 20.58 -13.26 17.21
C TYR A 281 20.18 -14.55 17.94
N SER A 282 20.22 -15.66 17.21
CA SER A 282 20.04 -17.02 17.74
C SER A 282 21.26 -17.53 18.53
N ALA A 283 22.42 -16.92 18.32
CA ALA A 283 23.67 -17.14 19.05
C ALA A 283 24.53 -15.88 18.98
N SER A 284 25.51 -15.72 19.87
CA SER A 284 26.34 -14.52 19.89
C SER A 284 27.12 -14.32 18.58
N ALA A 285 27.06 -13.11 18.04
CA ALA A 285 27.74 -12.69 16.82
C ALA A 285 28.28 -11.25 16.99
N ASP A 286 29.06 -10.80 16.00
CA ASP A 286 29.59 -9.43 15.99
C ASP A 286 28.44 -8.42 15.95
N GLU A 287 28.47 -7.48 16.89
CA GLU A 287 27.64 -6.28 16.93
C GLU A 287 28.53 -5.05 16.88
N TYR A 288 28.09 -4.02 16.15
CA TYR A 288 28.82 -2.77 15.98
C TYR A 288 28.10 -1.63 16.67
N VAL A 289 28.91 -0.79 17.30
CA VAL A 289 28.45 0.41 17.99
C VAL A 289 29.09 1.65 17.38
N LEU A 290 28.39 2.77 17.46
CA LEU A 290 28.88 4.08 17.09
C LEU A 290 29.64 4.69 18.29
N LEU A 291 30.83 5.22 18.02
CA LEU A 291 31.69 5.87 19.00
C LEU A 291 32.21 7.21 18.48
N GLY A 292 32.96 7.90 19.34
CA GLY A 292 33.60 9.17 19.03
C GLY A 292 32.58 10.29 18.86
N SER A 293 32.74 11.11 17.83
CA SER A 293 31.81 12.20 17.51
C SER A 293 30.60 11.65 16.77
N LEU A 294 29.44 11.67 17.43
CA LEU A 294 28.18 11.28 16.83
C LEU A 294 27.54 12.47 16.08
N ALA A 295 26.75 12.15 15.06
CA ALA A 295 25.91 13.13 14.38
C ALA A 295 24.99 13.87 15.37
N PRO A 296 24.95 15.21 15.38
CA PRO A 296 24.08 15.94 16.31
C PRO A 296 22.59 15.66 16.08
N GLY A 297 22.20 15.28 14.85
CA GLY A 297 20.83 14.88 14.51
C GLY A 297 20.52 13.40 14.77
N LEU A 298 21.40 12.67 15.44
CA LEU A 298 21.24 11.23 15.68
C LEU A 298 20.25 10.94 16.81
N ALA A 299 19.23 10.16 16.50
CA ALA A 299 18.36 9.49 17.45
C ALA A 299 19.01 8.17 17.86
N ASP A 300 19.23 8.03 19.17
CA ASP A 300 19.83 6.86 19.79
C ASP A 300 18.74 5.89 20.24
N LEU A 301 18.59 4.76 19.53
CA LEU A 301 17.42 3.89 19.66
C LEU A 301 17.69 2.66 20.53
N ALA A 302 18.88 2.06 20.37
CA ALA A 302 19.29 0.91 21.15
C ALA A 302 20.80 0.84 21.29
N HIS A 303 21.28 0.32 22.42
CA HIS A 303 22.69 0.14 22.73
C HIS A 303 23.13 -1.30 22.63
N ALA A 304 24.42 -1.52 22.40
CA ALA A 304 25.07 -2.81 22.67
C ALA A 304 26.10 -2.67 23.79
N GLU A 305 26.43 -3.77 24.45
CA GLU A 305 27.34 -3.74 25.59
C GLU A 305 28.79 -3.54 25.15
N THR A 306 29.42 -2.47 25.66
CA THR A 306 30.85 -2.22 25.51
C THR A 306 31.51 -2.30 26.88
N SER A 307 32.54 -3.14 27.02
CA SER A 307 33.34 -3.25 28.25
C SER A 307 32.54 -3.42 29.56
N GLY A 308 31.45 -4.21 29.57
CA GLY A 308 30.66 -4.47 30.78
C GLY A 308 29.42 -3.58 30.96
N THR A 309 29.17 -2.60 30.08
CA THR A 309 28.03 -1.67 30.20
C THR A 309 27.38 -1.42 28.83
N PHE A 310 26.04 -1.44 28.76
CA PHE A 310 25.29 -0.96 27.58
C PHE A 310 25.37 0.56 27.55
N ALA A 311 26.23 1.10 26.69
CA ALA A 311 26.53 2.54 26.72
C ALA A 311 26.74 3.18 25.34
N ALA A 312 26.81 2.40 24.26
CA ALA A 312 27.11 2.91 22.93
C ALA A 312 25.98 2.58 21.94
N PRO A 313 25.53 3.54 21.10
CA PRO A 313 24.47 3.32 20.13
C PRO A 313 24.83 2.21 19.13
N ALA A 314 23.99 1.18 19.05
CA ALA A 314 24.10 0.08 18.07
C ALA A 314 22.99 0.19 17.01
N VAL A 315 21.81 0.67 17.40
CA VAL A 315 20.74 1.08 16.49
C VAL A 315 20.60 2.59 16.60
N ALA A 316 20.80 3.27 15.49
CA ALA A 316 20.73 4.72 15.43
C ALA A 316 20.07 5.18 14.14
N ALA A 317 19.38 6.32 14.21
CA ALA A 317 18.70 6.90 13.08
C ALA A 317 18.97 8.40 12.97
N VAL A 318 18.96 8.94 11.74
CA VAL A 318 18.99 10.39 11.48
C VAL A 318 17.84 10.71 10.54
N GLU A 319 17.01 11.68 10.93
CA GLU A 319 15.90 12.16 10.10
C GLU A 319 16.38 12.91 8.86
N THR A 320 15.49 13.04 7.87
CA THR A 320 15.73 13.96 6.75
C THR A 320 15.94 15.38 7.28
N GLY A 321 17.02 16.04 6.85
CA GLY A 321 17.44 17.35 7.36
C GLY A 321 18.21 17.29 8.69
N GLY A 322 18.38 16.12 9.31
CA GLY A 322 19.16 15.95 10.53
C GLY A 322 20.65 16.23 10.30
N GLN A 323 21.31 16.84 11.28
CA GLN A 323 22.73 17.21 11.19
C GLN A 323 23.65 15.98 11.23
N LEU A 324 24.63 15.92 10.34
CA LEU A 324 25.64 14.86 10.25
C LEU A 324 26.90 15.19 11.08
N TYR A 325 27.68 14.19 11.50
CA TYR A 325 28.82 14.40 12.43
C TYR A 325 29.92 15.31 11.86
N ASP A 326 30.16 15.24 10.55
CA ASP A 326 31.15 15.99 9.79
C ASP A 326 30.57 17.25 9.13
N GLY A 327 29.33 17.61 9.47
CA GLY A 327 28.63 18.80 9.00
C GLY A 327 27.65 18.57 7.85
N GLY A 328 26.83 19.59 7.59
CA GLY A 328 25.69 19.48 6.66
C GLY A 328 24.52 18.70 7.26
N THR A 329 23.61 18.28 6.40
CA THR A 329 22.37 17.58 6.78
C THR A 329 22.09 16.37 5.90
N ALA A 330 21.42 15.36 6.43
CA ALA A 330 21.01 14.18 5.68
C ALA A 330 19.93 14.53 4.64
N ALA A 331 20.19 14.28 3.35
CA ALA A 331 19.21 14.54 2.28
C ALA A 331 18.02 13.56 2.31
N GLY A 332 18.24 12.36 2.83
CA GLY A 332 17.20 11.41 3.21
C GLY A 332 17.57 10.74 4.54
N ARG A 333 16.64 10.00 5.13
CA ARG A 333 16.84 9.29 6.40
C ARG A 333 18.09 8.39 6.38
N ARG A 334 18.74 8.21 7.53
CA ARG A 334 19.88 7.30 7.70
C ARG A 334 19.61 6.37 8.86
N VAL A 335 19.91 5.07 8.70
CA VAL A 335 19.79 4.08 9.78
C VAL A 335 21.05 3.24 9.84
N GLN A 336 21.60 3.09 11.05
CA GLN A 336 22.61 2.08 11.37
C GLN A 336 21.94 0.88 12.02
N LEU A 337 22.22 -0.31 11.49
CA LEU A 337 21.86 -1.57 12.12
C LEU A 337 22.99 -2.08 13.02
N PRO A 338 22.69 -2.86 14.07
CA PRO A 338 23.68 -3.26 15.06
C PRO A 338 24.59 -4.39 14.55
N TRP A 339 24.27 -5.01 13.43
CA TRP A 339 25.05 -6.09 12.83
C TRP A 339 25.88 -5.62 11.63
N GLY A 340 26.78 -6.49 11.19
CA GLY A 340 27.71 -6.19 10.09
C GLY A 340 29.13 -6.69 10.28
N GLY A 341 29.31 -7.82 10.96
CA GLY A 341 30.61 -8.46 11.14
C GLY A 341 31.05 -9.27 9.93
N THR A 342 32.32 -9.69 9.91
CA THR A 342 32.82 -10.56 8.83
C THR A 342 32.15 -11.94 8.84
N LEU A 343 31.60 -12.33 9.99
CA LEU A 343 30.86 -13.58 10.18
C LEU A 343 29.34 -13.41 10.16
N PHE A 344 28.83 -12.22 9.80
CA PHE A 344 27.39 -11.98 9.79
C PHE A 344 26.71 -12.89 8.75
N ASP A 345 25.67 -13.59 9.22
CA ASP A 345 24.80 -14.44 8.41
C ASP A 345 23.35 -14.05 8.68
N LEU A 346 22.57 -13.75 7.64
CA LEU A 346 21.18 -13.37 7.78
C LEU A 346 20.34 -14.44 8.52
N SER A 347 20.70 -15.72 8.36
CA SER A 347 20.02 -16.84 9.03
C SER A 347 20.22 -16.86 10.56
N SER A 348 21.21 -16.12 11.07
CA SER A 348 21.47 -16.01 12.50
C SER A 348 20.49 -15.08 13.22
N LEU A 349 19.78 -14.20 12.49
CA LEU A 349 18.82 -13.27 13.08
C LEU A 349 17.59 -13.98 13.64
N THR A 350 17.15 -13.57 14.83
CA THR A 350 15.84 -13.95 15.39
C THR A 350 14.71 -13.30 14.61
N GLU A 351 13.46 -13.68 14.89
CA GLU A 351 12.30 -12.98 14.34
C GLU A 351 12.23 -11.51 14.80
N ASP A 352 12.72 -11.21 16.00
CA ASP A 352 12.85 -9.83 16.48
C ASP A 352 13.94 -9.06 15.72
N GLY A 353 15.09 -9.68 15.45
CA GLY A 353 16.14 -9.09 14.61
C GLY A 353 15.65 -8.81 13.18
N LYS A 354 14.91 -9.74 12.58
CA LYS A 354 14.25 -9.55 11.27
C LYS A 354 13.19 -8.45 11.33
N THR A 355 12.44 -8.34 12.42
CA THR A 355 11.44 -7.28 12.62
C THR A 355 12.12 -5.91 12.72
N LEU A 356 13.22 -5.81 13.46
CA LEU A 356 14.02 -4.59 13.57
C LEU A 356 14.57 -4.16 12.19
N MET A 357 15.08 -5.12 11.41
CA MET A 357 15.52 -4.89 10.02
C MET A 357 14.36 -4.35 9.15
N ARG A 358 13.21 -5.02 9.19
CA ARG A 358 12.02 -4.64 8.41
C ARG A 358 11.58 -3.22 8.74
N ARG A 359 11.46 -2.87 10.02
CA ARG A 359 11.02 -1.54 10.46
C ARG A 359 12.04 -0.45 10.15
N SER A 360 13.33 -0.78 10.16
CA SER A 360 14.40 0.13 9.72
C SER A 360 14.25 0.51 8.24
N ILE A 361 13.91 -0.47 7.40
CA ILE A 361 13.66 -0.27 5.96
C ILE A 361 12.41 0.59 5.73
N GLU A 362 11.31 0.25 6.40
CA GLU A 362 10.03 0.99 6.30
C GLU A 362 10.19 2.45 6.73
N TRP A 363 10.83 2.69 7.87
CA TRP A 363 11.06 4.04 8.35
C TRP A 363 11.99 4.81 7.43
N ALA A 364 13.12 4.23 7.00
CA ALA A 364 14.02 4.90 6.08
C ALA A 364 13.34 5.23 4.73
N ALA A 365 12.35 4.44 4.32
CA ALA A 365 11.55 4.67 3.11
C ALA A 365 10.42 5.72 3.27
N ASN A 366 10.16 6.25 4.47
CA ASN A 366 8.93 7.00 4.81
C ASN A 366 7.65 6.20 4.51
N ARG A 367 7.66 4.90 4.81
CA ARG A 367 6.56 3.96 4.60
C ARG A 367 6.18 3.26 5.89
N GLU A 368 6.22 3.98 7.00
CA GLU A 368 5.77 3.50 8.30
C GLU A 368 4.33 2.99 8.22
N GLN A 369 4.10 1.76 8.66
CA GLN A 369 2.75 1.23 8.78
C GLN A 369 2.18 1.71 10.13
N THR A 370 1.09 2.48 10.10
CA THR A 370 0.36 2.76 11.35
C THR A 370 -0.13 1.46 11.99
N PRO A 371 -0.02 1.31 13.32
CA PRO A 371 -0.41 0.08 14.03
C PRO A 371 -1.86 -0.35 13.80
#